data_AF-A0A834GRD6-F1
#
_entry.id   AF-A0A834GRD6-F1
#
_cell.length_a   1.000
_cell.length_b   1.000
_cell.length_c   1.000
_cell.angle_alpha   90.00
_cell.angle_beta   90.00
_cell.angle_gamma   90.00
#
_symmetry.space_group_name_H-M   'P 1'
#
loop_
_entity.id
_entity.type
_entity.pdbx_description
1 polymer ?
#
loop_
_entity_poly.entity_id
_entity_poly.type
_entity_poly.pdbx_seq_one_letter_code
_entity_poly.pdbx_strand_id
1 'polypeptide(L)'
;MWVRTDQLKNSMEEAEHLCERLGIFVGGRLQCIGNEKQLKTRYGGFYVFTITTSSENEQEVERATVASHLVDGIRAFQRVIDYGAVRVVVPGNIPIGCLPVYLTAFQSNASAAYDEDNCLTKLNDLATYHNHQLKEAIRELKKDYPNTVIVYGDYYRAFQRLFRNAESLGFDGASLQKACCGTDGDYNFNLTEMCGAFGVPICRNPNEHISWDGVHLTQEAYKIMSEWLLSDIVPKLHCPI
;
A
#
# COMPACT_ATOMS: atom_id res chain seq x y z
N MET A 1 -10.48 -13.68 12.96
CA MET A 1 -9.31 -13.49 12.09
C MET A 1 -8.12 -13.00 12.91
N TRP A 2 -6.90 -13.45 12.63
CA TRP A 2 -5.70 -13.11 13.41
C TRP A 2 -4.97 -11.95 12.74
N VAL A 3 -4.79 -10.83 13.43
CA VAL A 3 -4.06 -9.67 12.89
C VAL A 3 -2.98 -9.28 13.89
N ARG A 4 -1.70 -9.40 13.49
CA ARG A 4 -0.59 -8.82 14.25
C ARG A 4 -0.61 -7.30 14.06
N THR A 5 -0.27 -6.57 15.11
CA THR A 5 -0.33 -5.10 15.18
C THR A 5 0.58 -4.37 14.17
N ASP A 6 1.54 -5.07 13.57
CA ASP A 6 2.43 -4.56 12.51
C ASP A 6 1.87 -4.79 11.09
N GLN A 7 0.78 -5.53 10.93
CA GLN A 7 0.10 -5.81 9.65
C GLN A 7 -1.37 -5.39 9.61
N LEU A 8 -1.76 -4.47 10.51
CA LEU A 8 -3.15 -4.03 10.68
C LEU A 8 -3.82 -3.56 9.37
N LYS A 9 -3.12 -2.88 8.45
CA LYS A 9 -3.76 -2.34 7.25
C LYS A 9 -4.24 -3.41 6.26
N ASN A 10 -3.36 -4.26 5.76
CA ASN A 10 -3.73 -5.26 4.76
C ASN A 10 -4.58 -6.40 5.34
N SER A 11 -4.42 -6.72 6.63
CA SER A 11 -5.21 -7.77 7.30
C SER A 11 -6.56 -7.28 7.84
N MET A 12 -6.90 -5.99 7.76
CA MET A 12 -8.25 -5.53 8.11
C MET A 12 -9.21 -5.66 6.93
N GLU A 13 -8.73 -5.48 5.70
CA GLU A 13 -9.54 -5.56 4.46
C GLU A 13 -10.11 -6.96 4.20
N GLU A 14 -9.34 -8.05 4.44
CA GLU A 14 -9.87 -9.42 4.36
C GLU A 14 -10.90 -9.75 5.45
N ALA A 15 -10.80 -9.11 6.62
CA ALA A 15 -11.71 -9.35 7.74
C ALA A 15 -13.01 -8.56 7.62
N GLU A 16 -12.96 -7.38 7.00
CA GLU A 16 -14.13 -6.55 6.71
C GLU A 16 -15.14 -7.31 5.82
N HIS A 17 -14.68 -8.23 4.97
CA HIS A 17 -15.56 -9.10 4.17
C HIS A 17 -16.11 -10.33 4.91
N LEU A 18 -15.48 -10.75 6.01
CA LEU A 18 -15.77 -12.04 6.66
C LEU A 18 -16.42 -11.90 8.05
N CYS A 19 -16.35 -10.73 8.71
CA CYS A 19 -16.77 -10.58 10.10
C CYS A 19 -17.33 -9.19 10.43
N GLU A 20 -18.48 -9.12 11.10
CA GLU A 20 -19.05 -7.86 11.63
C GLU A 20 -18.22 -7.24 12.77
N ARG A 21 -17.32 -8.03 13.38
CA ARG A 21 -16.47 -7.63 14.51
C ARG A 21 -15.07 -8.20 14.35
N LEU A 22 -14.09 -7.37 14.66
CA LEU A 22 -12.66 -7.64 14.61
C LEU A 22 -12.12 -7.80 16.02
N GLY A 23 -11.32 -8.84 16.26
CA GLY A 23 -10.59 -9.05 17.51
C GLY A 23 -9.09 -8.88 17.32
N ILE A 24 -8.44 -8.01 18.09
CA ILE A 24 -6.98 -7.81 18.06
C ILE A 24 -6.35 -8.64 19.17
N PHE A 25 -5.36 -9.47 18.82
CA PHE A 25 -4.59 -10.27 19.76
C PHE A 25 -3.14 -9.80 19.80
N VAL A 26 -2.59 -9.65 21.00
CA VAL A 26 -1.17 -9.30 21.23
C VAL A 26 -0.60 -10.30 22.22
N GLY A 27 0.51 -10.95 21.84
CA GLY A 27 1.17 -11.96 22.68
C GLY A 27 0.26 -13.14 23.05
N GLY A 28 -0.66 -13.54 22.16
CA GLY A 28 -1.61 -14.64 22.39
C GLY A 28 -2.80 -14.29 23.29
N ARG A 29 -2.96 -13.03 23.71
CA ARG A 29 -4.12 -12.56 24.51
C ARG A 29 -5.01 -11.64 23.68
N LEU A 30 -6.33 -11.84 23.77
CA LEU A 30 -7.31 -10.93 23.17
C LEU A 30 -7.23 -9.58 23.89
N GLN A 31 -6.86 -8.54 23.15
CA GLN A 31 -6.71 -7.18 23.69
C GLN A 31 -7.98 -6.35 23.50
N CYS A 32 -8.64 -6.49 22.34
CA CYS A 32 -9.86 -5.74 22.07
C CYS A 32 -10.71 -6.44 21.00
N ILE A 33 -12.01 -6.19 21.02
CA ILE A 33 -12.97 -6.65 20.03
C ILE A 33 -13.97 -5.54 19.72
N GLY A 34 -14.16 -5.19 18.45
CA GLY A 34 -15.01 -4.07 18.05
C GLY A 34 -15.31 -4.11 16.55
N ASN A 35 -16.18 -3.22 16.08
CA ASN A 35 -16.31 -3.03 14.64
C ASN A 35 -15.11 -2.23 14.10
N GLU A 36 -14.89 -2.33 12.80
CA GLU A 36 -13.79 -1.69 12.08
C GLU A 36 -13.64 -0.19 12.41
N LYS A 37 -14.74 0.56 12.30
CA LYS A 37 -14.76 2.01 12.56
C LYS A 37 -14.27 2.33 13.98
N GLN A 38 -14.75 1.62 14.99
CA GLN A 38 -14.33 1.81 16.38
C GLN A 38 -12.85 1.48 16.61
N LEU A 39 -12.35 0.43 15.96
CA LEU A 39 -10.95 0.03 16.10
C LEU A 39 -10.01 0.99 15.35
N LYS A 40 -10.39 1.46 14.16
CA LYS A 40 -9.65 2.50 13.43
C LYS A 40 -9.60 3.81 14.23
N THR A 41 -10.71 4.24 14.84
CA THR A 41 -10.70 5.42 15.72
C THR A 41 -9.84 5.23 16.97
N ARG A 42 -9.83 4.03 17.56
CA ARG A 42 -9.12 3.78 18.83
C ARG A 42 -7.63 3.50 18.64
N TYR A 43 -7.23 2.89 17.53
CA TYR A 43 -5.87 2.39 17.31
C TYR A 43 -5.23 2.85 15.98
N GLY A 44 -5.99 3.46 15.08
CA GLY A 44 -5.54 3.88 13.74
C GLY A 44 -4.74 5.19 13.73
N GLY A 45 -3.91 5.42 14.75
CA GLY A 45 -2.96 6.52 14.72
C GLY A 45 -1.85 6.26 13.69
N PHE A 46 -1.42 7.30 12.99
CA PHE A 46 -0.23 7.26 12.14
C PHE A 46 0.92 7.93 12.89
N TYR A 47 2.09 7.30 12.86
CA TYR A 47 3.31 7.93 13.34
C TYR A 47 3.94 8.72 12.19
N VAL A 48 4.01 10.04 12.34
CA VAL A 48 4.80 10.89 11.44
C VAL A 48 6.22 10.91 11.97
N PHE A 49 7.13 10.25 11.26
CA PHE A 49 8.56 10.31 11.54
C PHE A 49 9.17 11.43 10.68
N THR A 50 9.44 12.57 11.29
CA THR A 50 10.09 13.71 10.62
C THR A 50 11.60 13.64 10.83
N ILE A 51 12.37 13.58 9.74
CA ILE A 51 13.83 13.65 9.77
C ILE A 51 14.24 14.99 9.16
N THR A 52 15.01 15.79 9.90
CA THR A 52 15.59 17.03 9.38
C THR A 52 17.03 16.77 8.96
N THR A 53 17.36 17.09 7.72
CA THR A 53 18.71 16.95 7.15
C THR A 53 19.03 18.14 6.24
N SER A 54 20.30 18.31 5.84
CA SER A 54 20.67 19.28 4.80
C SER A 54 20.13 18.84 3.44
N SER A 55 19.86 19.79 2.54
CA SER A 55 19.39 19.49 1.19
C SER A 55 20.34 18.60 0.39
N GLU A 56 21.65 18.69 0.66
CA GLU A 56 22.67 17.85 0.04
C GLU A 56 22.53 16.36 0.43
N ASN A 57 22.01 16.09 1.62
CA ASN A 57 21.91 14.75 2.20
C ASN A 57 20.48 14.16 2.11
N GLU A 58 19.51 14.90 1.57
CA GLU A 58 18.10 14.49 1.51
C GLU A 58 17.95 13.12 0.84
N GLN A 59 18.55 12.94 -0.34
CA GLN A 59 18.47 11.69 -1.08
C GLN A 59 19.14 10.51 -0.34
N GLU A 60 20.24 10.76 0.37
CA GLU A 60 20.93 9.71 1.14
C GLU A 60 20.09 9.28 2.35
N VAL A 61 19.47 10.23 3.05
CA VAL A 61 18.58 9.97 4.18
C VAL A 61 17.32 9.21 3.75
N GLU A 62 16.73 9.56 2.60
CA GLU A 62 15.61 8.82 2.03
C GLU A 62 15.99 7.37 1.72
N ARG A 63 17.12 7.15 1.05
CA ARG A 63 17.63 5.80 0.72
C ARG A 63 17.97 4.99 1.96
N ALA A 64 18.57 5.61 2.98
CA ALA A 64 18.86 4.97 4.26
C ALA A 64 17.58 4.55 4.98
N THR A 65 16.54 5.40 4.95
CA THR A 65 15.22 5.11 5.52
C THR A 65 14.57 3.92 4.81
N VAL A 66 14.60 3.91 3.47
CA VAL A 66 14.13 2.77 2.66
C VAL A 66 14.89 1.50 2.98
N ALA A 67 16.22 1.57 3.09
CA ALA A 67 17.05 0.42 3.43
C ALA A 67 16.70 -0.15 4.82
N SER A 68 16.48 0.72 5.81
CA SER A 68 16.08 0.32 7.16
C SER A 68 14.75 -0.45 7.16
N HIS A 69 13.71 0.11 6.52
CA HIS A 69 12.40 -0.54 6.41
C HIS A 69 12.47 -1.86 5.64
N LEU A 70 13.28 -1.92 4.58
CA LEU A 70 13.47 -3.14 3.81
C LEU A 70 14.08 -4.25 4.68
N VAL A 71 15.10 -3.94 5.48
CA VAL A 71 15.74 -4.90 6.38
C VAL A 71 14.71 -5.48 7.36
N ASP A 72 13.88 -4.66 7.97
CA ASP A 72 12.84 -5.13 8.89
C ASP A 72 11.77 -5.99 8.19
N GLY A 73 11.37 -5.61 6.98
CA GLY A 73 10.46 -6.40 6.13
C GLY A 73 11.04 -7.77 5.80
N ILE A 74 12.30 -7.84 5.37
CA ILE A 74 12.98 -9.11 5.06
C ILE A 74 13.08 -10.00 6.29
N ARG A 75 13.42 -9.45 7.46
CA ARG A 75 13.40 -10.20 8.74
C ARG A 75 12.02 -10.75 9.07
N ALA A 76 10.94 -10.05 8.71
CA ALA A 76 9.58 -10.56 8.91
C ALA A 76 9.31 -11.78 8.02
N PHE A 77 9.73 -11.74 6.74
CA PHE A 77 9.59 -12.89 5.84
C PHE A 77 10.45 -14.08 6.28
N GLN A 78 11.69 -13.86 6.69
CA GLN A 78 12.55 -14.90 7.28
C GLN A 78 11.84 -15.63 8.43
N ARG A 79 11.30 -14.88 9.40
CA ARG A 79 10.57 -15.46 10.54
C ARG A 79 9.36 -16.30 10.12
N VAL A 80 8.62 -15.87 9.10
CA VAL A 80 7.45 -16.62 8.61
C VAL A 80 7.90 -17.93 7.92
N ILE A 81 9.02 -17.92 7.22
CA ILE A 81 9.61 -19.13 6.62
C ILE A 81 10.14 -20.07 7.71
N ASP A 82 10.82 -19.54 8.73
CA ASP A 82 11.29 -20.31 9.88
C ASP A 82 10.14 -20.97 10.67
N TYR A 83 8.94 -20.39 10.62
CA TYR A 83 7.70 -20.97 11.16
C TYR A 83 7.01 -21.98 10.22
N GLY A 84 7.63 -22.34 9.10
CA GLY A 84 7.18 -23.41 8.22
C GLY A 84 6.41 -22.96 6.97
N ALA A 85 6.39 -21.66 6.65
CA ALA A 85 5.82 -21.22 5.38
C ALA A 85 6.68 -21.69 4.20
N VAL A 86 6.09 -22.48 3.30
CA VAL A 86 6.78 -23.06 2.13
C VAL A 86 6.52 -22.30 0.83
N ARG A 87 5.59 -21.35 0.85
CA ARG A 87 5.22 -20.46 -0.27
C ARG A 87 4.98 -19.07 0.27
N VAL A 88 5.74 -18.08 -0.19
CA VAL A 88 5.68 -16.71 0.30
C VAL A 88 5.62 -15.74 -0.88
N VAL A 89 4.62 -14.87 -0.88
CA VAL A 89 4.54 -13.73 -1.80
C VAL A 89 5.01 -12.49 -1.07
N VAL A 90 5.97 -11.79 -1.67
CA VAL A 90 6.53 -10.55 -1.13
C VAL A 90 6.06 -9.39 -2.01
N PRO A 91 5.10 -8.57 -1.55
CA PRO A 91 4.56 -7.48 -2.34
C PRO A 91 5.58 -6.34 -2.48
N GLY A 92 5.73 -5.83 -3.69
CA GLY A 92 6.40 -4.55 -3.94
C GLY A 92 5.51 -3.36 -3.57
N ASN A 93 6.10 -2.17 -3.64
CA ASN A 93 5.39 -0.91 -3.46
C ASN A 93 4.74 -0.45 -4.78
N ILE A 94 3.66 0.32 -4.70
CA ILE A 94 2.99 0.97 -5.84
C ILE A 94 3.70 2.29 -6.21
N PRO A 95 3.40 2.95 -7.36
CA PRO A 95 3.81 4.34 -7.60
C PRO A 95 3.11 5.29 -6.63
N ILE A 96 3.70 5.43 -5.44
CA ILE A 96 3.13 6.24 -4.36
C ILE A 96 2.99 7.72 -4.73
N GLY A 97 3.76 8.23 -5.69
CA GLY A 97 3.63 9.59 -6.19
C GLY A 97 2.29 9.90 -6.87
N CYS A 98 1.49 8.86 -7.16
CA CYS A 98 0.14 9.00 -7.72
C CYS A 98 -0.97 9.06 -6.66
N LEU A 99 -0.65 8.89 -5.36
CA LEU A 99 -1.69 8.83 -4.32
C LEU A 99 -2.12 10.24 -3.86
N PRO A 100 -3.42 10.47 -3.63
CA PRO A 100 -3.93 11.78 -3.20
C PRO A 100 -3.23 12.33 -1.96
N VAL A 101 -2.91 11.50 -0.97
CA VAL A 101 -2.19 11.92 0.24
C VAL A 101 -0.86 12.61 -0.06
N TYR A 102 -0.10 12.05 -1.01
CA TYR A 102 1.21 12.56 -1.37
C TYR A 102 1.13 13.71 -2.35
N LEU A 103 0.19 13.64 -3.29
CA LEU A 103 -0.11 14.74 -4.19
C LEU A 103 -0.56 16.01 -3.45
N THR A 104 -1.36 15.87 -2.39
CA THR A 104 -1.73 16.98 -1.50
C THR A 104 -0.56 17.44 -0.64
N ALA A 105 0.17 16.53 0.01
CA ALA A 105 1.24 16.90 0.95
C ALA A 105 2.47 17.53 0.29
N PHE A 106 2.77 17.13 -0.95
CA PHE A 106 3.97 17.54 -1.69
C PHE A 106 3.63 18.26 -2.99
N GLN A 107 2.45 18.90 -3.04
CA GLN A 107 2.02 19.68 -4.19
C GLN A 107 3.04 20.76 -4.53
N SER A 108 3.39 20.84 -5.80
CA SER A 108 4.33 21.82 -6.35
C SER A 108 3.74 22.52 -7.57
N ASN A 109 4.13 23.78 -7.77
CA ASN A 109 3.83 24.54 -8.99
C ASN A 109 4.84 24.26 -10.11
N ALA A 110 5.94 23.55 -9.83
CA ALA A 110 6.93 23.18 -10.83
C ALA A 110 6.45 21.97 -11.62
N SER A 111 6.14 22.15 -12.91
CA SER A 111 5.71 21.04 -13.78
C SER A 111 6.71 19.88 -13.84
N ALA A 112 8.01 20.16 -13.71
CA ALA A 112 9.07 19.15 -13.64
C ALA A 112 9.00 18.23 -12.41
N ALA A 113 8.18 18.54 -11.40
CA ALA A 113 7.95 17.67 -10.25
C ALA A 113 7.03 16.48 -10.58
N TYR A 114 6.34 16.51 -11.72
CA TYR A 114 5.36 15.51 -12.12
C TYR A 114 5.76 14.81 -13.42
N ASP A 115 5.36 13.55 -13.56
CA ASP A 115 5.51 12.77 -14.78
C ASP A 115 4.33 12.98 -15.76
N GLU A 116 4.34 12.23 -16.87
CA GLU A 116 3.28 12.27 -17.90
C GLU A 116 1.89 11.89 -17.37
N ASP A 117 1.84 11.11 -16.29
CA ASP A 117 0.64 10.63 -15.62
C ASP A 117 0.21 11.58 -14.47
N ASN A 118 0.85 12.77 -14.36
CA ASN A 118 0.70 13.75 -13.27
C ASN A 118 1.02 13.20 -11.87
N CYS A 119 1.92 12.24 -11.76
CA CYS A 119 2.38 11.70 -10.49
C CYS A 119 3.72 12.32 -10.08
N LEU A 120 3.96 12.45 -8.77
CA LEU A 120 5.21 13.00 -8.25
C LEU A 120 6.41 12.11 -8.56
N THR A 121 7.34 12.61 -9.38
CA THR A 121 8.50 11.85 -9.88
C THR A 121 9.41 11.39 -8.74
N LYS A 122 9.78 12.30 -7.84
CA LYS A 122 10.66 11.98 -6.69
C LYS A 122 10.15 10.82 -5.84
N LEU A 123 8.84 10.77 -5.58
CA LEU A 123 8.23 9.72 -4.77
C LEU A 123 8.11 8.39 -5.55
N ASN A 124 7.86 8.47 -6.86
CA ASN A 124 7.91 7.30 -7.73
C ASN A 124 9.34 6.73 -7.86
N ASP A 125 10.36 7.59 -7.90
CA ASP A 125 11.77 7.19 -7.86
C ASP A 125 12.12 6.47 -6.56
N LEU A 126 11.59 6.95 -5.43
CA LEU A 126 11.77 6.27 -4.14
C LEU A 126 11.10 4.89 -4.11
N ALA A 127 9.88 4.76 -4.63
CA ALA A 127 9.17 3.50 -4.73
C ALA A 127 9.88 2.50 -5.66
N THR A 128 10.39 2.96 -6.80
CA THR A 128 11.15 2.11 -7.73
C THR A 128 12.49 1.68 -7.14
N TYR A 129 13.20 2.57 -6.43
CA TYR A 129 14.40 2.24 -5.68
C TYR A 129 14.13 1.17 -4.61
N HIS A 130 13.09 1.35 -3.79
CA HIS A 130 12.66 0.34 -2.82
C HIS A 130 12.41 -1.02 -3.49
N ASN A 131 11.64 -1.03 -4.60
CA ASN A 131 11.30 -2.27 -5.30
C ASN A 131 12.51 -2.95 -5.94
N HIS A 132 13.51 -2.18 -6.39
CA HIS A 132 14.77 -2.71 -6.85
C HIS A 132 15.52 -3.42 -5.72
N GLN A 133 15.71 -2.75 -4.59
CA GLN A 133 16.41 -3.32 -3.43
C GLN A 133 15.67 -4.54 -2.86
N LEU A 134 14.34 -4.51 -2.84
CA LEU A 134 13.51 -5.64 -2.43
C LEU A 134 13.71 -6.86 -3.33
N LYS A 135 13.80 -6.66 -4.65
CA LYS A 135 14.09 -7.75 -5.60
C LYS A 135 15.47 -8.35 -5.36
N GLU A 136 16.49 -7.54 -5.09
CA GLU A 136 17.82 -8.05 -4.70
C GLU A 136 17.76 -8.86 -3.39
N ALA A 137 17.10 -8.33 -2.37
CA ALA A 137 16.96 -9.04 -1.10
C ALA A 137 16.18 -10.36 -1.23
N ILE A 138 15.15 -10.42 -2.08
CA ILE A 138 14.45 -11.67 -2.42
C ILE A 138 15.39 -12.66 -3.11
N ARG A 139 16.32 -12.22 -3.97
CA ARG A 139 17.29 -13.12 -4.60
C ARG A 139 18.21 -13.77 -3.57
N GLU A 140 18.67 -13.00 -2.57
CA GLU A 140 19.48 -13.56 -1.47
C GLU A 140 18.64 -14.49 -0.58
N LEU A 141 17.42 -14.07 -0.23
CA LEU A 141 16.52 -14.89 0.60
C LEU A 141 16.21 -16.26 -0.04
N LYS A 142 16.12 -16.33 -1.37
CA LYS A 142 15.96 -17.60 -2.09
C LYS A 142 17.16 -18.54 -1.95
N LYS A 143 18.38 -18.00 -1.80
CA LYS A 143 19.58 -18.81 -1.58
C LYS A 143 19.58 -19.39 -0.17
N ASP A 144 19.13 -18.61 0.81
CA ASP A 144 19.06 -19.03 2.20
C ASP A 144 17.96 -20.07 2.45
N TYR A 145 16.87 -20.02 1.68
CA TYR A 145 15.70 -20.90 1.83
C TYR A 145 15.37 -21.67 0.53
N PRO A 146 16.24 -22.60 0.08
CA PRO A 146 16.09 -23.27 -1.23
C PRO A 146 14.84 -24.14 -1.34
N ASN A 147 14.25 -24.54 -0.21
CA ASN A 147 13.02 -25.36 -0.17
C ASN A 147 11.73 -24.50 -0.11
N THR A 148 11.85 -23.17 -0.12
CA THR A 148 10.72 -22.25 -0.06
C THR A 148 10.53 -21.56 -1.39
N VAL A 149 9.30 -21.57 -1.90
CA VAL A 149 8.95 -20.81 -3.11
C VAL A 149 8.65 -19.37 -2.73
N ILE A 150 9.56 -18.46 -3.07
CA ILE A 150 9.43 -17.03 -2.78
C ILE A 150 9.14 -16.27 -4.09
N VAL A 151 8.06 -15.51 -4.15
CA VAL A 151 7.62 -14.80 -5.36
C VAL A 151 7.47 -13.31 -5.06
N TYR A 152 8.03 -12.47 -5.93
CA TYR A 152 7.82 -11.02 -5.87
C TYR A 152 6.48 -10.68 -6.52
N GLY A 153 5.63 -9.91 -5.82
CA GLY A 153 4.40 -9.36 -6.36
C GLY A 153 4.63 -7.96 -6.93
N ASP A 154 4.49 -7.78 -8.25
CA ASP A 154 4.77 -6.51 -8.94
C ASP A 154 3.60 -5.53 -8.88
N TYR A 155 3.35 -5.01 -7.67
CA TYR A 155 2.26 -4.07 -7.39
C TYR A 155 2.42 -2.76 -8.17
N TYR A 156 3.66 -2.31 -8.38
CA TYR A 156 3.96 -1.12 -9.17
C TYR A 156 3.40 -1.24 -10.58
N ARG A 157 3.72 -2.35 -11.27
CA ARG A 157 3.24 -2.59 -12.62
C ARG A 157 1.75 -2.88 -12.68
N ALA A 158 1.20 -3.55 -11.67
CA ALA A 158 -0.24 -3.79 -11.57
C ALA A 158 -1.01 -2.46 -11.47
N PHE A 159 -0.54 -1.53 -10.64
CA PHE A 159 -1.14 -0.20 -10.52
C PHE A 159 -0.98 0.60 -11.82
N GLN A 160 0.21 0.62 -12.43
CA GLN A 160 0.41 1.33 -13.70
C GLN A 160 -0.53 0.83 -14.81
N ARG A 161 -0.78 -0.49 -14.87
CA ARG A 161 -1.75 -1.07 -15.80
C ARG A 161 -3.17 -0.60 -15.51
N LEU A 162 -3.58 -0.62 -14.24
CA LEU A 162 -4.88 -0.09 -13.82
C LEU A 162 -5.02 1.37 -14.23
N PHE A 163 -4.06 2.21 -13.84
CA PHE A 163 -4.10 3.66 -14.01
C PHE A 163 -4.16 4.06 -15.50
N ARG A 164 -3.32 3.47 -16.34
CA ARG A 164 -3.25 3.80 -17.79
C ARG A 164 -4.44 3.28 -18.59
N ASN A 165 -5.21 2.34 -18.04
CA ASN A 165 -6.42 1.80 -18.67
C ASN A 165 -7.69 2.17 -17.91
N ALA A 166 -7.62 3.13 -16.99
CA ALA A 166 -8.67 3.34 -16.01
C ALA A 166 -10.03 3.67 -16.65
N GLU A 167 -10.06 4.56 -17.64
CA GLU A 167 -11.31 4.91 -18.34
C GLU A 167 -11.96 3.70 -19.04
N SER A 168 -11.16 2.84 -19.67
CA SER A 168 -11.70 1.64 -20.33
C SER A 168 -12.16 0.56 -19.35
N LEU A 169 -11.66 0.62 -18.11
CA LEU A 169 -12.06 -0.23 -16.99
C LEU A 169 -13.27 0.33 -16.22
N GLY A 170 -13.81 1.49 -16.61
CA GLY A 170 -14.99 2.09 -16.01
C GLY A 170 -14.72 3.10 -14.89
N PHE A 171 -13.46 3.53 -14.70
CA PHE A 171 -13.13 4.62 -13.79
C PHE A 171 -13.35 5.99 -14.46
N ASP A 172 -13.70 6.99 -13.65
CA ASP A 172 -13.84 8.37 -14.10
C ASP A 172 -12.47 9.00 -14.35
N GLY A 173 -12.16 9.29 -15.62
CA GLY A 173 -10.91 9.93 -16.04
C GLY A 173 -10.64 11.27 -15.35
N ALA A 174 -11.68 12.02 -14.96
CA ALA A 174 -11.54 13.30 -14.26
C ALA A 174 -11.21 13.18 -12.76
N SER A 175 -11.24 11.95 -12.22
CA SER A 175 -11.13 11.64 -10.79
C SER A 175 -10.11 10.55 -10.47
N LEU A 176 -9.24 10.17 -11.41
CA LEU A 176 -8.26 9.08 -11.23
C LEU A 176 -7.32 9.28 -10.03
N GLN A 177 -6.99 10.52 -9.71
CA GLN A 177 -6.15 10.91 -8.58
C GLN A 177 -6.95 11.61 -7.48
N LYS A 178 -8.27 11.42 -7.42
CA LYS A 178 -9.12 11.96 -6.35
C LYS A 178 -9.60 10.84 -5.43
N ALA A 179 -9.60 11.08 -4.13
CA ALA A 179 -10.20 10.15 -3.19
C ALA A 179 -11.73 10.18 -3.30
N CYS A 180 -12.39 9.02 -3.20
CA CYS A 180 -13.84 8.95 -3.12
C CYS A 180 -14.38 9.46 -1.77
N CYS A 181 -13.75 9.07 -0.66
CA CYS A 181 -14.05 9.49 0.69
C CYS A 181 -13.03 10.51 1.15
N GLY A 182 -13.44 11.78 1.17
CA GLY A 182 -12.54 12.87 1.45
C GLY A 182 -13.23 14.21 1.27
N THR A 183 -12.52 15.26 1.64
CA THR A 183 -12.99 16.65 1.56
C THR A 183 -11.84 17.54 1.13
N ASP A 184 -12.17 18.63 0.46
CA ASP A 184 -11.29 19.73 0.10
C ASP A 184 -10.08 19.38 -0.79
N GLY A 185 -9.48 20.42 -1.36
CA GLY A 185 -8.27 20.33 -2.18
C GLY A 185 -8.47 19.68 -3.57
N ASP A 186 -7.42 19.75 -4.39
CA ASP A 186 -7.46 19.31 -5.79
C ASP A 186 -7.64 17.79 -5.95
N TYR A 187 -7.24 17.03 -4.92
CA TYR A 187 -7.27 15.56 -4.88
C TYR A 187 -8.38 15.00 -3.98
N ASN A 188 -9.33 15.85 -3.56
CA ASN A 188 -10.40 15.53 -2.61
C ASN A 188 -9.86 14.84 -1.33
N PHE A 189 -8.77 15.39 -0.77
CA PHE A 189 -8.08 14.80 0.37
C PHE A 189 -7.52 15.90 1.28
N ASN A 190 -7.78 15.75 2.59
CA ASN A 190 -7.34 16.66 3.63
C ASN A 190 -6.56 15.89 4.72
N LEU A 191 -5.34 16.34 5.02
CA LEU A 191 -4.45 15.70 6.00
C LEU A 191 -4.97 15.76 7.44
N THR A 192 -5.89 16.67 7.74
CA THR A 192 -6.44 16.88 9.08
C THR A 192 -7.82 16.22 9.24
N GLU A 193 -8.61 16.20 8.16
CA GLU A 193 -9.97 15.67 8.13
C GLU A 193 -10.04 14.43 7.23
N MET A 194 -9.46 13.34 7.72
CA MET A 194 -9.40 12.08 6.98
C MET A 194 -10.76 11.37 6.89
N CYS A 195 -10.88 10.47 5.91
CA CYS A 195 -12.07 9.62 5.75
C CYS A 195 -12.49 8.97 7.07
N GLY A 196 -13.80 9.03 7.37
CA GLY A 196 -14.37 8.53 8.61
C GLY A 196 -14.47 9.56 9.75
N ALA A 197 -13.81 10.72 9.61
CA ALA A 197 -14.07 11.89 10.46
C ALA A 197 -15.50 12.44 10.25
N PHE A 198 -16.00 13.17 11.25
CA PHE A 198 -17.36 13.72 11.19
C PHE A 198 -17.46 14.77 10.07
N GLY A 199 -18.47 14.62 9.20
CA GLY A 199 -18.73 15.58 8.11
C GLY A 199 -17.97 15.30 6.81
N VAL A 200 -17.02 14.36 6.79
CA VAL A 200 -16.30 14.00 5.56
C VAL A 200 -17.22 13.20 4.63
N PRO A 201 -17.52 13.69 3.42
CA PRO A 201 -18.45 13.04 2.50
C PRO A 201 -17.80 11.83 1.80
N ILE A 202 -18.67 11.01 1.20
CA ILE A 202 -18.30 9.90 0.34
C ILE A 202 -18.88 10.19 -1.05
N CYS A 203 -18.10 9.91 -2.10
CA CYS A 203 -18.51 10.06 -3.48
C CYS A 203 -19.75 9.19 -3.79
N ARG A 204 -20.49 9.55 -4.84
CA ARG A 204 -21.74 8.85 -5.20
C ARG A 204 -21.52 7.41 -5.64
N ASN A 205 -20.44 7.15 -6.38
CA ASN A 205 -20.11 5.81 -6.89
C ASN A 205 -18.62 5.49 -6.64
N PRO A 206 -18.30 4.69 -5.60
CA PRO A 206 -16.93 4.29 -5.31
C PRO A 206 -16.26 3.46 -6.42
N ASN A 207 -17.03 2.76 -7.24
CA ASN A 207 -16.47 1.90 -8.30
C ASN A 207 -15.89 2.71 -9.47
N GLU A 208 -16.21 4.00 -9.56
CA GLU A 208 -15.66 4.91 -10.58
C GLU A 208 -14.37 5.59 -10.12
N HIS A 209 -13.89 5.34 -8.88
CA HIS A 209 -12.68 5.95 -8.34
C HIS A 209 -11.58 4.91 -8.12
N ILE A 210 -10.32 5.28 -8.36
CA ILE A 210 -9.17 4.42 -8.03
C ILE A 210 -8.87 4.50 -6.52
N SER A 211 -8.87 5.69 -5.93
CA SER A 211 -8.57 5.88 -4.50
C SER A 211 -9.83 5.94 -3.65
N TRP A 212 -9.85 5.19 -2.56
CA TRP A 212 -10.91 5.23 -1.57
C TRP A 212 -10.77 6.45 -0.66
N ASP A 213 -9.70 6.55 0.12
CA ASP A 213 -9.53 7.55 1.18
C ASP A 213 -8.30 8.45 1.00
N GLY A 214 -7.66 8.38 -0.16
CA GLY A 214 -6.43 9.10 -0.48
C GLY A 214 -5.14 8.37 -0.14
N VAL A 215 -5.23 7.24 0.57
CA VAL A 215 -4.09 6.36 0.87
C VAL A 215 -4.32 4.96 0.29
N HIS A 216 -5.54 4.45 0.39
CA HIS A 216 -5.93 3.11 -0.05
C HIS A 216 -6.75 3.19 -1.34
N LEU A 217 -6.80 2.06 -2.05
CA LEU A 217 -7.56 1.94 -3.29
C LEU A 217 -9.00 1.51 -3.01
N THR A 218 -9.88 1.69 -3.99
CA THR A 218 -11.25 1.17 -3.91
C THR A 218 -11.27 -0.34 -4.12
N GLN A 219 -12.38 -0.99 -3.75
CA GLN A 219 -12.56 -2.42 -3.96
C GLN A 219 -12.43 -2.79 -5.45
N GLU A 220 -12.97 -1.98 -6.36
CA GLU A 220 -12.89 -2.24 -7.80
C GLU A 220 -11.44 -2.15 -8.31
N ALA A 221 -10.69 -1.13 -7.85
CA ALA A 221 -9.26 -1.01 -8.16
C ALA A 221 -8.45 -2.20 -7.65
N TYR A 222 -8.67 -2.63 -6.40
CA TYR A 222 -8.02 -3.82 -5.84
C TYR A 222 -8.39 -5.10 -6.58
N LYS A 223 -9.66 -5.29 -6.94
CA LYS A 223 -10.13 -6.45 -7.69
C LYS A 223 -9.37 -6.56 -9.01
N ILE A 224 -9.36 -5.49 -9.81
CA ILE A 224 -8.65 -5.48 -11.09
C ILE A 224 -7.16 -5.75 -10.89
N MET A 225 -6.50 -5.03 -9.97
CA MET A 225 -5.08 -5.26 -9.69
C MET A 225 -4.79 -6.71 -9.25
N SER A 226 -5.68 -7.30 -8.44
CA SER A 226 -5.53 -8.66 -7.94
C SER A 226 -5.62 -9.70 -9.06
N GLU A 227 -6.51 -9.52 -10.05
CA GLU A 227 -6.63 -10.40 -11.21
C GLU A 227 -5.30 -10.45 -11.99
N TRP A 228 -4.69 -9.28 -12.23
CA TRP A 228 -3.38 -9.19 -12.86
C TRP A 228 -2.28 -9.84 -12.02
N LEU A 229 -2.21 -9.52 -10.72
CA LEU A 229 -1.20 -10.05 -9.82
C LEU A 229 -1.30 -11.57 -9.69
N LEU A 230 -2.51 -12.12 -9.55
CA LEU A 230 -2.74 -13.56 -9.44
C LEU A 230 -2.34 -14.28 -10.73
N SER A 231 -2.64 -13.70 -11.90
CA SER A 231 -2.22 -14.28 -13.18
C SER A 231 -0.68 -14.42 -13.31
N ASP A 232 0.07 -13.49 -12.71
CA ASP A 232 1.53 -13.50 -12.71
C ASP A 232 2.13 -14.38 -11.59
N ILE A 233 1.53 -14.34 -10.40
CA ILE A 233 2.06 -14.97 -9.18
C ILE A 233 1.71 -16.45 -9.12
N VAL A 234 0.46 -16.83 -9.38
CA VAL A 234 -0.04 -18.20 -9.16
C VAL A 234 0.79 -19.26 -9.93
N PRO A 235 1.14 -19.06 -11.22
CA PRO A 235 1.97 -20.03 -11.94
C PRO A 235 3.36 -20.23 -11.30
N LYS A 236 3.88 -19.22 -10.59
CA LYS A 236 5.21 -19.24 -9.95
C LYS A 236 5.20 -19.90 -8.57
N LEU A 237 4.02 -20.10 -7.97
CA LEU A 237 3.88 -20.69 -6.63
C LEU A 237 4.00 -22.22 -6.63
N HIS A 238 3.94 -22.87 -7.79
CA HIS A 238 4.00 -24.34 -7.91
C HIS A 238 3.05 -25.04 -6.93
N CYS A 239 1.81 -24.58 -6.85
CA CYS A 239 0.77 -25.23 -6.05
C CYS A 239 0.45 -26.60 -6.67
N PRO A 240 0.42 -27.69 -5.89
CA PRO A 240 -0.07 -28.97 -6.38
C PRO A 240 -1.57 -28.82 -6.71
N ILE A 241 -1.95 -29.29 -7.90
CA ILE A 241 -3.34 -29.37 -8.37
C ILE A 241 -3.98 -30.61 -7.77
#